data_AF-A0A537LCR1-F1
#
_entry.id   AF-A0A537LCR1-F1
#
_cell.length_a   1.000
_cell.length_b   1.000
_cell.length_c   1.000
_cell.angle_alpha   90.00
_cell.angle_beta   90.00
_cell.angle_gamma   90.00
#
_symmetry.space_group_name_H-M   'P 1'
#
loop_
_entity.id
_entity.type
_entity.pdbx_description
1 polymer ?
#
loop_
_entity_poly.entity_id
_entity_poly.type
_entity_poly.pdbx_seq_one_letter_code
_entity_poly.pdbx_strand_id
1 'polypeptide(L)'
;LDDWAYQSLIRPELTRWVETRGGSSSDLGEHEASLEAMALEKLREEALPALQHSFAYHPVKLQRAVFPWHRLFEIGLEVDVANAGRGRGILVVEYDPRWPEIFEKDKAAILRALGPGVRGIEHVGSTAVKGLAAKPIVDVLLGVDADDLDRIIEPLVAIGYEYNPDWEISMPMRRYFRRLTPDGTHTHHLHAVPYRGEFWKRHVAFRDYLRAHPEKAREYADLKKQLASQQQGSIDYTFAKTEFIRSVEALSADLRNGA
;
A
#
# COMPACT_ATOMS: atom_id res chain seq x y z
N LEU A 1 -0.66 -3.75 -9.02
CA LEU A 1 0.79 -3.45 -9.19
C LEU A 1 0.97 -1.95 -9.18
N ASP A 2 2.11 -1.44 -8.72
CA ASP A 2 2.46 -0.03 -8.83
C ASP A 2 3.03 0.29 -10.23
N ASP A 3 3.32 1.58 -10.48
CA ASP A 3 3.89 2.05 -11.74
C ASP A 3 5.18 1.28 -12.09
N TRP A 4 6.06 1.01 -11.12
CA TRP A 4 7.29 0.25 -11.38
C TRP A 4 7.02 -1.15 -11.95
N ALA A 5 6.14 -1.93 -11.32
CA ALA A 5 5.85 -3.27 -11.80
C ALA A 5 5.17 -3.25 -13.18
N TYR A 6 4.37 -2.22 -13.48
CA TYR A 6 3.92 -2.00 -14.86
C TYR A 6 5.11 -1.71 -15.80
N GLN A 7 5.98 -0.77 -15.45
CA GLN A 7 7.11 -0.35 -16.28
C GLN A 7 8.13 -1.48 -16.53
N SER A 8 8.34 -2.36 -15.54
CA SER A 8 9.37 -3.39 -15.58
C SER A 8 8.87 -4.75 -16.07
N LEU A 9 7.64 -5.15 -15.74
CA LEU A 9 7.12 -6.48 -16.11
C LEU A 9 6.25 -6.43 -17.37
N ILE A 10 5.48 -5.35 -17.55
CA ILE A 10 4.36 -5.34 -18.51
C ILE A 10 4.65 -4.46 -19.71
N ARG A 11 5.19 -3.26 -19.49
CA ARG A 11 5.51 -2.29 -20.54
C ARG A 11 6.45 -2.85 -21.62
N PRO A 12 7.52 -3.61 -21.31
CA PRO A 12 8.40 -4.16 -22.35
C PRO A 12 7.68 -5.15 -23.27
N GLU A 13 6.81 -5.99 -22.73
CA GLU A 13 6.00 -6.94 -23.49
C GLU A 13 4.93 -6.22 -24.32
N LEU A 14 4.27 -5.21 -23.73
CA LEU A 14 3.31 -4.36 -24.43
C LEU A 14 3.95 -3.65 -25.63
N THR A 15 5.13 -3.05 -25.44
CA THR A 15 5.86 -2.38 -26.53
C THR A 15 6.14 -3.34 -27.68
N ARG A 16 6.65 -4.55 -27.39
CA ARG A 16 6.90 -5.58 -28.41
C ARG A 16 5.60 -6.04 -29.09
N TRP A 17 4.51 -6.14 -28.34
CA TRP A 17 3.19 -6.55 -28.84
C TRP A 17 2.58 -5.52 -29.80
N VAL A 18 2.82 -4.23 -29.58
CA VAL A 18 2.40 -3.12 -30.48
C VAL A 18 3.27 -3.09 -31.74
N GLU A 19 4.59 -3.15 -31.58
CA GLU A 19 5.56 -3.12 -32.69
C GLU A 19 5.32 -4.24 -33.71
N THR A 20 5.00 -5.46 -33.23
CA THR A 20 4.75 -6.63 -34.08
C THR A 20 3.46 -6.53 -34.91
N ARG A 21 2.52 -5.67 -34.52
CA ARG A 21 1.25 -5.44 -35.24
C ARG A 21 1.27 -4.22 -36.15
N GLY A 22 2.34 -3.43 -36.12
CA GLY A 22 2.42 -2.17 -36.87
C GLY A 22 1.41 -1.11 -36.42
N GLY A 23 0.81 -1.28 -35.23
CA GLY A 23 -0.16 -0.37 -34.64
C GLY A 23 0.51 0.72 -33.78
N SER A 24 -0.30 1.64 -33.27
CA SER A 24 0.14 2.68 -32.33
C SER A 24 -0.54 2.48 -30.97
N SER A 25 -0.02 3.13 -29.91
CA SER A 25 -0.64 3.07 -28.57
C SER A 25 -2.10 3.55 -28.52
N SER A 26 -2.56 4.23 -29.58
CA SER A 26 -3.97 4.60 -29.80
C SER A 26 -4.91 3.40 -29.97
N ASP A 27 -4.39 2.25 -30.41
CA ASP A 27 -5.20 1.10 -30.85
C ASP A 27 -5.41 0.08 -29.71
N LEU A 28 -4.81 0.35 -28.54
CA LEU A 28 -4.81 -0.54 -27.38
C LEU A 28 -6.21 -0.78 -26.80
N GLY A 29 -7.13 0.18 -26.97
CA GLY A 29 -8.49 0.09 -26.45
C GLY A 29 -9.30 -1.07 -27.03
N GLU A 30 -9.07 -1.44 -28.29
CA GLU A 30 -9.78 -2.54 -28.94
C GLU A 30 -9.21 -3.92 -28.55
N HIS A 31 -8.10 -3.95 -27.81
CA HIS A 31 -7.34 -5.15 -27.50
C HIS A 31 -7.21 -5.44 -26.01
N GLU A 32 -8.04 -4.82 -25.18
CA GLU A 32 -8.03 -4.91 -23.71
C GLU A 32 -7.95 -6.35 -23.21
N ALA A 33 -8.77 -7.27 -23.72
CA ALA A 33 -8.75 -8.69 -23.33
C ALA A 33 -7.41 -9.39 -23.63
N SER A 34 -6.75 -9.03 -24.73
CA SER A 34 -5.43 -9.58 -25.09
C SER A 34 -4.33 -9.04 -24.18
N LEU A 35 -4.44 -7.77 -23.77
CA LEU A 35 -3.51 -7.13 -22.85
C LEU A 35 -3.69 -7.66 -21.42
N GLU A 36 -4.93 -7.87 -20.98
CA GLU A 36 -5.26 -8.56 -19.73
C GLU A 36 -4.67 -9.97 -19.68
N ALA A 37 -4.82 -10.75 -20.76
CA ALA A 37 -4.26 -12.11 -20.83
C ALA A 37 -2.73 -12.11 -20.73
N MET A 38 -2.05 -11.23 -21.49
CA MET A 38 -0.61 -11.07 -21.46
C MET A 38 -0.11 -10.66 -20.06
N ALA A 39 -0.79 -9.70 -19.43
CA ALA A 39 -0.45 -9.26 -18.08
C ALA A 39 -0.63 -10.37 -17.05
N LEU A 40 -1.71 -11.15 -17.16
CA LEU A 40 -1.99 -12.27 -16.26
C LEU A 40 -0.93 -13.37 -16.39
N GLU A 41 -0.52 -13.71 -17.60
CA GLU A 41 0.53 -14.70 -17.87
C GLU A 41 1.85 -14.27 -17.25
N LYS A 42 2.28 -13.03 -17.50
CA LYS A 42 3.52 -12.48 -16.95
C LYS A 42 3.55 -12.49 -15.42
N LEU A 43 2.42 -12.17 -14.80
CA LEU A 43 2.32 -12.19 -13.34
C LEU A 43 2.29 -13.61 -12.77
N ARG A 44 1.78 -14.59 -13.51
CA ARG A 44 1.88 -16.01 -13.13
C ARG A 44 3.32 -16.52 -13.19
N GLU A 45 4.11 -16.05 -14.14
CA GLU A 45 5.51 -16.47 -14.26
C GLU A 45 6.39 -15.80 -13.21
N GLU A 46 6.27 -14.48 -13.04
CA GLU A 46 7.27 -13.70 -12.29
C GLU A 46 6.83 -13.30 -10.88
N ALA A 47 5.53 -13.07 -10.66
CA ALA A 47 5.03 -12.60 -9.36
C ALA A 47 4.38 -13.70 -8.52
N LEU A 48 3.72 -14.68 -9.14
CA LEU A 48 3.02 -15.75 -8.44
C LEU A 48 3.93 -16.62 -7.55
N PRO A 49 5.18 -16.99 -7.93
CA PRO A 49 6.05 -17.75 -7.03
C PRO A 49 6.33 -16.99 -5.72
N ALA A 50 6.58 -15.69 -5.80
CA ALA A 50 6.77 -14.84 -4.64
C ALA A 50 5.48 -14.70 -3.82
N LEU A 51 4.33 -14.49 -4.47
CA LEU A 51 3.03 -14.45 -3.80
C LEU A 51 2.71 -15.78 -3.09
N GLN A 52 2.96 -16.93 -3.74
CA GLN A 52 2.77 -18.25 -3.14
C GLN A 52 3.69 -18.46 -1.94
N HIS A 53 4.92 -17.94 -1.98
CA HIS A 53 5.80 -17.93 -0.82
C HIS A 53 5.23 -17.08 0.33
N SER A 54 4.81 -15.84 0.05
CA SER A 54 4.21 -14.95 1.04
C SER A 54 2.90 -15.46 1.65
N PHE A 55 2.19 -16.33 0.91
CA PHE A 55 0.96 -16.97 1.34
C PHE A 55 1.12 -18.50 1.42
N ALA A 56 2.26 -19.02 1.91
CA ALA A 56 2.58 -20.46 1.89
C ALA A 56 1.51 -21.40 2.47
N TYR A 57 0.65 -20.91 3.37
CA TYR A 57 -0.42 -21.70 4.01
C TYR A 57 -1.76 -21.64 3.27
N HIS A 58 -1.87 -20.82 2.22
CA HIS A 58 -3.07 -20.69 1.41
C HIS A 58 -2.72 -20.74 -0.08
N PRO A 59 -3.28 -21.67 -0.86
CA PRO A 59 -3.00 -21.73 -2.28
C PRO A 59 -3.53 -20.47 -2.96
N VAL A 60 -2.62 -19.57 -3.35
CA VAL A 60 -2.93 -18.38 -4.15
C VAL A 60 -2.98 -18.77 -5.62
N LYS A 61 -4.08 -18.41 -6.29
CA LYS A 61 -4.22 -18.52 -7.74
C LYS A 61 -4.55 -17.16 -8.33
N LEU A 62 -3.78 -16.69 -9.32
CA LEU A 62 -4.14 -15.50 -10.10
C LEU A 62 -5.24 -15.87 -11.11
N GLN A 63 -6.45 -15.35 -10.89
CA GLN A 63 -7.63 -15.62 -11.72
C GLN A 63 -7.72 -14.66 -12.89
N ARG A 64 -7.52 -13.36 -12.67
CA ARG A 64 -7.66 -12.32 -13.69
C ARG A 64 -6.68 -11.18 -13.47
N ALA A 65 -6.15 -10.63 -14.57
CA ALA A 65 -5.52 -9.32 -14.61
C ALA A 65 -6.53 -8.34 -15.22
N VAL A 66 -6.72 -7.16 -14.63
CA VAL A 66 -7.51 -6.07 -15.24
C VAL A 66 -6.55 -5.07 -15.85
N PHE A 67 -6.68 -4.75 -17.14
CA PHE A 67 -5.78 -3.84 -17.85
C PHE A 67 -6.58 -2.68 -18.44
N PRO A 68 -6.88 -1.63 -17.67
CA PRO A 68 -7.63 -0.51 -18.22
C PRO A 68 -6.70 0.28 -19.15
N TRP A 69 -6.92 0.20 -20.47
CA TRP A 69 -6.05 0.81 -21.48
C TRP A 69 -5.92 2.34 -21.34
N HIS A 70 -6.91 3.00 -20.73
CA HIS A 70 -6.88 4.43 -20.38
C HIS A 70 -6.26 4.70 -18.98
N ARG A 71 -5.81 3.66 -18.27
CA ARG A 71 -5.12 3.68 -16.97
C ARG A 71 -3.97 2.68 -17.03
N LEU A 72 -3.01 2.98 -17.89
CA LEU A 72 -1.83 2.17 -18.24
C LEU A 72 -0.97 1.68 -17.05
N PHE A 73 -1.31 1.91 -15.78
CA PHE A 73 -0.42 1.63 -14.64
C PHE A 73 -1.01 0.70 -13.59
N GLU A 74 -2.15 0.08 -13.85
CA GLU A 74 -2.86 -0.69 -12.83
C GLU A 74 -3.32 -2.05 -13.36
N ILE A 75 -2.69 -3.11 -12.85
CA ILE A 75 -3.21 -4.47 -12.97
C ILE A 75 -3.93 -4.86 -11.69
N GLY A 76 -5.25 -5.04 -11.80
CA GLY A 76 -6.07 -5.67 -10.76
C GLY A 76 -5.87 -7.18 -10.79
N LEU A 77 -5.64 -7.82 -9.64
CA LEU A 77 -5.45 -9.26 -9.54
C LEU A 77 -6.58 -9.86 -8.70
N GLU A 78 -7.40 -10.71 -9.32
CA GLU A 78 -8.32 -11.57 -8.57
C GLU A 78 -7.56 -12.80 -8.09
N VAL A 79 -7.57 -13.06 -6.79
CA VAL A 79 -6.90 -14.22 -6.19
C VAL A 79 -7.89 -15.15 -5.50
N ASP A 80 -7.89 -16.42 -5.88
CA ASP A 80 -8.57 -17.47 -5.10
C ASP A 80 -7.68 -17.83 -3.92
N VAL A 81 -8.18 -17.63 -2.70
CA VAL A 81 -7.50 -18.05 -1.47
C VAL A 81 -8.40 -19.08 -0.79
N ALA A 82 -8.27 -20.36 -1.18
CA ALA A 82 -9.09 -21.43 -0.64
C ALA A 82 -8.85 -21.55 0.88
N ASN A 83 -9.87 -21.21 1.68
CA ASN A 83 -9.81 -21.21 3.14
C ASN A 83 -8.65 -20.38 3.71
N ALA A 84 -8.54 -19.10 3.35
CA ALA A 84 -7.95 -18.11 4.26
C ALA A 84 -8.69 -18.25 5.60
N GLY A 85 -8.01 -18.85 6.60
CA GLY A 85 -8.67 -19.49 7.74
C GLY A 85 -9.72 -18.58 8.37
N ARG A 86 -10.88 -19.15 8.75
CA ARG A 86 -12.00 -18.48 9.47
C ARG A 86 -11.50 -17.23 10.20
N GLY A 87 -11.59 -16.10 9.52
CA GLY A 87 -10.79 -14.93 9.84
C GLY A 87 -11.23 -14.36 11.16
N ARG A 88 -10.29 -14.08 12.06
CA ARG A 88 -10.53 -13.09 13.12
C ARG A 88 -11.04 -11.84 12.42
N GLY A 89 -12.28 -11.43 12.69
CA GLY A 89 -12.95 -10.33 12.00
C GLY A 89 -12.10 -9.06 12.00
N ILE A 90 -12.32 -8.21 11.02
CA ILE A 90 -11.61 -6.93 10.92
C ILE A 90 -12.09 -6.02 12.04
N LEU A 91 -11.25 -5.82 13.05
CA LEU A 91 -11.54 -4.91 14.14
C LEU A 91 -11.30 -3.46 13.69
N VAL A 92 -12.39 -2.72 13.54
CA VAL A 92 -12.38 -1.25 13.43
C VAL A 92 -12.90 -0.69 14.74
N VAL A 93 -12.10 0.14 15.41
CA VAL A 93 -12.45 0.80 16.66
C VAL A 93 -12.65 2.29 16.43
N GLU A 94 -13.40 2.92 17.33
CA GLU A 94 -13.46 4.38 17.40
C GLU A 94 -12.07 4.98 17.67
N TYR A 95 -11.91 6.26 17.33
CA TYR A 95 -10.64 6.96 17.48
C TYR A 95 -10.13 6.91 18.93
N ASP A 96 -8.89 6.47 19.10
CA ASP A 96 -8.22 6.46 20.40
C ASP A 96 -7.32 7.71 20.52
N PRO A 97 -7.56 8.61 21.50
CA PRO A 97 -6.74 9.80 21.71
C PRO A 97 -5.30 9.49 22.11
N ARG A 98 -4.97 8.24 22.43
CA ARG A 98 -3.60 7.79 22.74
C ARG A 98 -2.76 7.50 21.50
N TRP A 99 -3.34 7.35 20.30
CA TRP A 99 -2.57 7.05 19.09
C TRP A 99 -1.46 8.07 18.77
N PRO A 100 -1.69 9.40 18.91
CA PRO A 100 -0.62 10.39 18.75
C PRO A 100 0.52 10.18 19.75
N GLU A 101 0.23 9.85 21.01
CA GLU A 101 1.25 9.59 22.03
C GLU A 101 2.06 8.32 21.74
N ILE A 102 1.38 7.27 21.24
CA ILE A 102 2.03 6.03 20.80
C ILE A 102 2.98 6.33 19.64
N PHE A 103 2.54 7.10 18.65
CA PHE A 103 3.38 7.54 17.53
C PHE A 103 4.58 8.36 18.00
N GLU A 104 4.41 9.35 18.88
CA GLU A 104 5.52 10.21 19.32
C GLU A 104 6.60 9.42 20.10
N LYS A 105 6.18 8.42 20.89
CA LYS A 105 7.13 7.48 21.53
C LYS A 105 7.94 6.70 20.48
N ASP A 106 7.27 6.24 19.44
CA ASP A 106 7.87 5.48 18.34
C ASP A 106 8.86 6.33 17.54
N LYS A 107 8.43 7.54 17.16
CA LYS A 107 9.27 8.55 16.50
C LYS A 107 10.53 8.84 17.29
N ALA A 108 10.41 9.04 18.61
CA ALA A 108 11.57 9.27 19.47
C ALA A 108 12.52 8.06 19.51
N ALA A 109 12.01 6.83 19.50
CA ALA A 109 12.83 5.62 19.44
C ALA A 109 13.56 5.48 18.10
N ILE A 110 12.88 5.71 16.98
CA ILE A 110 13.46 5.70 15.63
C ILE A 110 14.57 6.75 15.51
N LEU A 111 14.34 7.98 15.98
CA LEU A 111 15.35 9.05 15.94
C LEU A 111 16.61 8.68 16.74
N ARG A 112 16.46 8.03 17.89
CA ARG A 112 17.60 7.54 18.67
C ARG A 112 18.35 6.42 17.98
N ALA A 113 17.64 5.52 17.30
CA ALA A 113 18.25 4.36 16.62
C ALA A 113 18.98 4.75 15.32
N LEU A 114 18.42 5.69 14.55
CA LEU A 114 18.91 6.04 13.21
C LEU A 114 19.76 7.31 13.18
N GLY A 115 19.61 8.20 14.17
CA GLY A 115 20.36 9.45 14.26
C GLY A 115 20.21 10.34 13.01
N PRO A 116 21.31 10.87 12.45
CA PRO A 116 21.28 11.90 11.41
C PRO A 116 20.78 11.43 10.03
N GLY A 117 20.63 10.12 9.79
CA GLY A 117 20.11 9.58 8.53
C GLY A 117 18.61 9.83 8.32
N VAL A 118 17.90 10.26 9.36
CA VAL A 118 16.46 10.55 9.28
C VAL A 118 16.22 11.92 8.66
N ARG A 119 15.47 11.95 7.55
CA ARG A 119 15.07 13.20 6.86
C ARG A 119 13.68 13.66 7.26
N GLY A 120 12.82 12.74 7.70
CA GLY A 120 11.50 13.06 8.24
C GLY A 120 10.81 11.83 8.83
N ILE A 121 9.90 12.06 9.79
CA ILE A 121 9.02 11.02 10.34
C ILE A 121 7.63 11.61 10.53
N GLU A 122 6.63 10.96 9.94
CA GLU A 122 5.24 11.41 9.95
C GLU A 122 4.32 10.32 10.47
N HIS A 123 3.33 10.72 11.28
CA HIS A 123 2.18 9.87 11.61
C HIS A 123 1.22 9.93 10.43
N VAL A 124 0.96 8.80 9.79
CA VAL A 124 0.06 8.72 8.62
C VAL A 124 -1.04 7.69 8.87
N GLY A 125 -1.82 7.37 7.84
CA GLY A 125 -2.91 6.43 7.93
C GLY A 125 -4.10 6.97 8.74
N SER A 126 -5.05 6.09 9.04
CA SER A 126 -6.30 6.50 9.68
C SER A 126 -6.11 6.93 11.14
N THR A 127 -5.14 6.34 11.85
CA THR A 127 -4.88 6.66 13.26
C THR A 127 -4.28 8.05 13.46
N ALA A 128 -3.76 8.68 12.38
CA ALA A 128 -3.27 10.05 12.39
C ALA A 128 -4.38 11.11 12.23
N VAL A 129 -5.62 10.72 11.92
CA VAL A 129 -6.74 11.65 11.72
C VAL A 129 -7.62 11.65 12.97
N LYS A 130 -7.68 12.78 13.67
CA LYS A 130 -8.46 12.90 14.91
C LYS A 130 -9.93 12.59 14.65
N GLY A 131 -10.51 11.69 15.46
CA GLY A 131 -11.92 11.30 15.36
C GLY A 131 -12.23 10.25 14.29
N LEU A 132 -11.23 9.78 13.54
CA LEU A 132 -11.43 8.77 12.49
C LEU A 132 -11.33 7.35 13.05
N ALA A 133 -12.41 6.57 12.97
CA ALA A 133 -12.42 5.15 13.33
C ALA A 133 -11.42 4.36 12.46
N ALA A 134 -10.66 3.43 13.05
CA ALA A 134 -9.55 2.76 12.36
C ALA A 134 -9.30 1.34 12.87
N LYS A 135 -8.52 0.56 12.12
CA LYS A 135 -7.80 -0.57 12.72
C LYS A 135 -6.83 0.01 13.76
N PRO A 136 -6.66 -0.61 14.94
CA PRO A 136 -5.78 -0.10 15.99
C PRO A 136 -4.29 -0.37 15.67
N ILE A 137 -3.85 0.07 14.49
CA ILE A 137 -2.48 -0.07 13.98
C ILE A 137 -1.98 1.33 13.67
N VAL A 138 -0.86 1.72 14.28
CA VAL A 138 -0.23 3.02 14.04
C VAL A 138 0.64 2.92 12.78
N ASP A 139 0.38 3.78 11.78
CA ASP A 139 1.17 3.85 10.56
C ASP A 139 2.24 4.95 10.68
N VAL A 140 3.50 4.55 10.63
CA VAL A 140 4.68 5.42 10.67
C VAL A 140 5.25 5.53 9.26
N LEU A 141 5.45 6.76 8.80
CA LEU A 141 6.15 7.04 7.55
C LEU A 141 7.52 7.62 7.85
N LEU A 142 8.57 6.87 7.54
CA LEU A 142 9.97 7.24 7.73
C LEU A 142 10.58 7.66 6.39
N GLY A 143 11.14 8.86 6.34
CA GLY A 143 11.79 9.43 5.18
C GLY A 143 13.30 9.42 5.38
N VAL A 144 14.01 8.77 4.47
CA VAL A 144 15.48 8.70 4.42
C VAL A 144 15.98 9.03 3.02
N ASP A 145 17.29 9.19 2.85
CA ASP A 145 17.87 9.24 1.51
C ASP A 145 17.78 7.85 0.86
N ALA A 146 17.62 7.79 -0.47
CA ALA A 146 17.38 6.54 -1.20
C ALA A 146 18.49 5.50 -0.97
N ASP A 147 19.74 5.96 -0.90
CA ASP A 147 20.93 5.13 -0.71
C ASP A 147 21.05 4.56 0.72
N ASP A 148 20.23 5.05 1.67
CA ASP A 148 20.25 4.65 3.07
C ASP A 148 19.12 3.67 3.43
N LEU A 149 18.24 3.29 2.48
CA LEU A 149 17.07 2.43 2.74
C LEU A 149 17.45 1.08 3.36
N ASP A 150 18.56 0.47 2.97
CA ASP A 150 18.97 -0.82 3.54
C ASP A 150 19.67 -0.64 4.89
N ARG A 151 20.33 0.50 5.10
CA ARG A 151 21.10 0.78 6.32
C ARG A 151 20.22 0.96 7.56
N ILE A 152 18.95 1.26 7.38
CA ILE A 152 17.99 1.42 8.48
C ILE A 152 17.43 0.09 9.00
N ILE A 153 17.63 -1.03 8.28
CA ILE A 153 16.98 -2.30 8.60
C ILE A 153 17.44 -2.81 9.97
N GLU A 154 18.74 -3.00 10.17
CA GLU A 154 19.27 -3.54 11.44
C GLU A 154 18.93 -2.66 12.65
N PRO A 155 19.11 -1.32 12.62
CA PRO A 155 18.73 -0.47 13.75
C PRO A 155 17.23 -0.50 14.09
N LEU A 156 16.35 -0.57 13.07
CA LEU A 156 14.91 -0.66 13.30
C LEU A 156 14.51 -2.02 13.89
N VAL A 157 15.15 -3.11 13.43
CA VAL A 157 14.98 -4.43 14.03
C VAL A 157 15.41 -4.44 15.50
N ALA A 158 16.53 -3.78 15.82
CA ALA A 158 17.04 -3.68 17.19
C ALA A 158 16.07 -2.98 18.18
N ILE A 159 15.16 -2.13 17.69
CA ILE A 159 14.12 -1.47 18.52
C ILE A 159 12.75 -2.16 18.45
N GLY A 160 12.69 -3.38 17.92
CA GLY A 160 11.52 -4.25 17.98
C GLY A 160 10.59 -4.18 16.78
N TYR A 161 11.05 -3.69 15.62
CA TYR A 161 10.35 -3.89 14.37
C TYR A 161 10.74 -5.22 13.70
N GLU A 162 9.80 -5.83 13.01
CA GLU A 162 10.02 -6.96 12.12
C GLU A 162 10.07 -6.45 10.68
N TYR A 163 11.22 -6.60 10.04
CA TYR A 163 11.39 -6.30 8.62
C TYR A 163 10.70 -7.36 7.76
N ASN A 164 9.92 -6.92 6.76
CA ASN A 164 9.27 -7.80 5.79
C ASN A 164 9.69 -7.38 4.35
N PRO A 165 10.54 -8.18 3.69
CA PRO A 165 11.02 -7.90 2.34
C PRO A 165 10.05 -8.36 1.23
N ASP A 166 9.00 -9.13 1.55
CA ASP A 166 8.12 -9.77 0.57
C ASP A 166 7.47 -8.76 -0.40
N TRP A 167 7.26 -7.54 0.08
CA TRP A 167 6.60 -6.47 -0.67
C TRP A 167 7.54 -5.67 -1.58
N GLU A 168 8.86 -5.90 -1.50
CA GLU A 168 9.85 -5.10 -2.23
C GLU A 168 9.86 -5.38 -3.72
N ILE A 169 9.51 -6.61 -4.12
CA ILE A 169 9.29 -6.96 -5.53
C ILE A 169 8.27 -6.00 -6.16
N SER A 170 7.26 -5.58 -5.39
CA SER A 170 6.24 -4.64 -5.86
C SER A 170 6.47 -3.18 -5.46
N MET A 171 7.45 -2.89 -4.60
CA MET A 171 7.74 -1.56 -4.06
C MET A 171 9.22 -1.46 -3.68
N PRO A 172 10.14 -1.46 -4.66
CA PRO A 172 11.59 -1.60 -4.40
C PRO A 172 12.18 -0.41 -3.65
N MET A 173 11.53 0.76 -3.71
CA MET A 173 11.90 1.96 -2.97
C MET A 173 11.24 2.06 -1.59
N ARG A 174 10.69 0.96 -1.07
CA ARG A 174 10.08 0.91 0.25
C ARG A 174 10.68 -0.24 1.05
N ARG A 175 11.12 0.03 2.28
CA ARG A 175 11.30 -1.01 3.29
C ARG A 175 10.10 -1.00 4.21
N TYR A 176 9.44 -2.15 4.32
CA TYR A 176 8.25 -2.30 5.14
C TYR A 176 8.58 -3.08 6.40
N PHE A 177 8.10 -2.55 7.53
CA PHE A 177 8.22 -3.20 8.81
C PHE A 177 6.87 -3.26 9.50
N ARG A 178 6.71 -4.27 10.36
CA ARG A 178 5.59 -4.38 11.28
C ARG A 178 6.09 -4.49 12.71
N ARG A 179 5.24 -4.18 13.68
CA ARG A 179 5.49 -4.54 15.09
C ARG A 179 4.35 -5.36 15.64
N LEU A 180 4.69 -6.48 16.26
CA LEU A 180 3.78 -7.38 16.94
C LEU A 180 3.99 -7.29 18.45
N THR A 181 2.93 -7.43 19.23
CA THR A 181 3.02 -7.70 20.67
C THR A 181 3.42 -9.17 20.90
N PRO A 182 3.82 -9.57 22.13
CA PRO A 182 4.21 -10.96 22.41
C PRO A 182 3.13 -12.01 22.10
N ASP A 183 1.85 -11.63 22.14
CA ASP A 183 0.70 -12.46 21.77
C ASP A 183 0.41 -12.47 20.26
N GLY A 184 1.26 -11.83 19.45
CA GLY A 184 1.16 -11.77 17.99
C GLY A 184 0.19 -10.70 17.47
N THR A 185 -0.30 -9.79 18.31
CA THR A 185 -1.20 -8.72 17.88
C THR A 185 -0.42 -7.63 17.14
N HIS A 186 -0.85 -7.33 15.92
CA HIS A 186 -0.24 -6.32 15.07
C HIS A 186 -0.59 -4.92 15.55
N THR A 187 0.42 -4.10 15.84
CA THR A 187 0.23 -2.76 16.41
C THR A 187 0.80 -1.62 15.57
N HIS A 188 1.82 -1.88 14.73
CA HIS A 188 2.45 -0.83 13.93
C HIS A 188 2.74 -1.27 12.51
N HIS A 189 2.60 -0.34 11.57
CA HIS A 189 3.25 -0.37 10.27
C HIS A 189 4.34 0.70 10.26
N LEU A 190 5.50 0.38 9.73
CA LEU A 190 6.49 1.39 9.37
C LEU A 190 6.83 1.24 7.88
N HIS A 191 6.63 2.34 7.15
CA HIS A 191 7.01 2.47 5.76
C HIS A 191 8.22 3.40 5.67
N ALA A 192 9.40 2.85 5.41
CA ALA A 192 10.58 3.63 5.13
C ALA A 192 10.71 3.84 3.62
N VAL A 193 10.82 5.09 3.19
CA VAL A 193 10.81 5.49 1.78
C VAL A 193 11.76 6.68 1.55
N PRO A 194 12.15 6.97 0.29
CA PRO A 194 12.82 8.21 -0.05
C PRO A 194 12.03 9.43 0.43
N TYR A 195 12.68 10.30 1.19
CA TYR A 195 12.05 11.48 1.73
C TYR A 195 11.52 12.39 0.62
N ARG A 196 10.27 12.85 0.75
CA ARG A 196 9.55 13.62 -0.29
C ARG A 196 9.44 12.92 -1.65
N GLY A 197 9.70 11.61 -1.72
CA GLY A 197 9.31 10.79 -2.86
C GLY A 197 7.80 10.67 -2.99
N GLU A 198 7.34 10.01 -4.05
CA GLU A 198 5.91 9.93 -4.38
C GLU A 198 5.09 9.28 -3.26
N PHE A 199 5.54 8.12 -2.75
CA PHE A 199 4.89 7.44 -1.63
C PHE A 199 4.77 8.35 -0.41
N TRP A 200 5.81 9.10 -0.08
CA TRP A 200 5.81 10.04 1.04
C TRP A 200 4.75 11.14 0.83
N LYS A 201 4.81 11.83 -0.31
CA LYS A 201 3.93 12.95 -0.64
C LYS A 201 2.46 12.54 -0.63
N ARG A 202 2.16 11.36 -1.19
CA ARG A 202 0.81 10.78 -1.27
C ARG A 202 0.22 10.50 0.11
N HIS A 203 0.96 9.84 0.99
CA HIS A 203 0.47 9.49 2.33
C HIS A 203 0.27 10.73 3.21
N VAL A 204 1.19 11.70 3.12
CA VAL A 204 1.04 12.99 3.82
C VAL A 204 -0.16 13.76 3.28
N ALA A 205 -0.31 13.85 1.95
CA ALA A 205 -1.45 14.53 1.31
C ALA A 205 -2.78 13.95 1.77
N PHE A 206 -2.93 12.63 1.70
CA PHE A 206 -4.16 11.93 2.08
C PHE A 206 -4.54 12.21 3.53
N ARG A 207 -3.58 12.12 4.46
CA ARG A 207 -3.79 12.47 5.87
C ARG A 207 -4.23 13.91 6.05
N ASP A 208 -3.49 14.85 5.47
CA ASP A 208 -3.73 16.28 5.65
C ASP A 208 -5.09 16.68 5.06
N TYR A 209 -5.46 16.10 3.93
CA TYR A 209 -6.78 16.28 3.33
C TYR A 209 -7.89 15.81 4.26
N LEU A 210 -7.80 14.60 4.80
CA LEU A 210 -8.82 14.09 5.74
C LEU A 210 -8.90 14.90 7.04
N ARG A 211 -7.78 15.48 7.50
CA ARG A 211 -7.78 16.41 8.64
C ARG A 211 -8.50 17.73 8.33
N ALA A 212 -8.38 18.22 7.10
CA ALA A 212 -9.01 19.45 6.65
C ALA A 212 -10.49 19.29 6.26
N HIS A 213 -10.94 18.06 5.97
CA HIS A 213 -12.28 17.74 5.45
C HIS A 213 -12.99 16.71 6.34
N PRO A 214 -13.58 17.12 7.49
CA PRO A 214 -14.22 16.21 8.44
C PRO A 214 -15.36 15.36 7.85
N GLU A 215 -16.07 15.87 6.85
CA GLU A 215 -17.10 15.16 6.09
C GLU A 215 -16.51 13.98 5.31
N LYS A 216 -15.37 14.18 4.64
CA LYS A 216 -14.66 13.11 3.93
C LYS A 216 -14.05 12.09 4.88
N ALA A 217 -13.56 12.54 6.04
CA ALA A 217 -13.15 11.62 7.10
C ALA A 217 -14.31 10.75 7.60
N ARG A 218 -15.52 11.30 7.72
CA ARG A 218 -16.72 10.55 8.10
C ARG A 218 -17.15 9.53 7.04
N GLU A 219 -17.22 9.94 5.77
CA GLU A 219 -17.47 9.02 4.65
C GLU A 219 -16.49 7.83 4.68
N TYR A 220 -15.22 8.11 4.93
CA TYR A 220 -14.20 7.08 5.04
C TYR A 220 -14.38 6.17 6.25
N ALA A 221 -14.81 6.73 7.39
CA ALA A 221 -15.13 5.96 8.60
C ALA A 221 -16.29 4.98 8.35
N ASP A 222 -17.35 5.46 7.71
CA ASP A 222 -18.57 4.68 7.43
C ASP A 222 -18.27 3.57 6.43
N LEU A 223 -17.52 3.86 5.36
CA LEU A 223 -17.02 2.86 4.42
C LEU A 223 -16.23 1.77 5.16
N LYS A 224 -15.33 2.16 6.08
CA LYS A 224 -14.54 1.20 6.87
C LYS A 224 -15.40 0.31 7.76
N LYS A 225 -16.45 0.85 8.38
CA LYS A 225 -17.37 0.06 9.22
C LYS A 225 -18.18 -0.91 8.37
N GLN A 226 -18.70 -0.44 7.23
CA GLN A 226 -19.41 -1.27 6.27
C GLN A 226 -18.53 -2.43 5.78
N LEU A 227 -17.32 -2.14 5.30
CA LEU A 227 -16.41 -3.17 4.79
C LEU A 227 -15.98 -4.17 5.88
N ALA A 228 -15.79 -3.70 7.13
CA ALA A 228 -15.48 -4.58 8.25
C ALA A 228 -16.64 -5.53 8.60
N SER A 229 -17.89 -5.12 8.37
CA SER A 229 -19.08 -5.96 8.56
C SER A 229 -19.34 -6.96 7.43
N GLN A 230 -18.82 -6.70 6.23
CA GLN A 230 -19.10 -7.47 5.02
C GLN A 230 -18.03 -8.51 4.66
N GLN A 231 -16.79 -8.38 5.16
CA GLN A 231 -15.65 -9.15 4.68
C GLN A 231 -15.09 -10.14 5.71
N GLN A 232 -14.73 -11.35 5.25
CA GLN A 232 -14.08 -12.38 6.09
C GLN A 232 -12.55 -12.32 6.09
N GLY A 233 -11.91 -11.28 5.52
CA GLY A 233 -10.44 -11.20 5.44
C GLY A 233 -9.88 -9.79 5.21
N SER A 234 -8.66 -9.54 5.70
CA SER A 234 -8.01 -8.22 5.68
C SER A 234 -7.62 -7.70 4.28
N ILE A 235 -7.47 -8.59 3.30
CA ILE A 235 -7.04 -8.26 1.93
C ILE A 235 -8.19 -7.58 1.16
N ASP A 236 -9.38 -8.20 1.14
CA ASP A 236 -10.58 -7.67 0.46
C ASP A 236 -10.96 -6.29 1.00
N TYR A 237 -10.82 -6.11 2.31
CA TYR A 237 -11.02 -4.83 2.98
C TYR A 237 -10.01 -3.75 2.58
N THR A 238 -8.78 -4.11 2.24
CA THR A 238 -7.76 -3.15 1.81
C THR A 238 -8.03 -2.72 0.37
N PHE A 239 -8.35 -3.68 -0.51
CA PHE A 239 -8.69 -3.39 -1.90
C PHE A 239 -9.97 -2.56 -2.03
N ALA A 240 -11.02 -2.89 -1.27
CA ALA A 240 -12.31 -2.20 -1.36
C ALA A 240 -12.29 -0.72 -0.96
N LYS A 241 -11.20 -0.24 -0.33
CA LYS A 241 -11.01 1.18 -0.01
C LYS A 241 -10.30 1.97 -1.09
N THR A 242 -9.70 1.27 -2.05
CA THR A 242 -8.75 1.86 -3.02
C THR A 242 -9.40 2.98 -3.81
N GLU A 243 -10.64 2.79 -4.27
CA GLU A 243 -11.38 3.79 -5.04
C GLU A 243 -11.61 5.08 -4.23
N PHE A 244 -12.03 4.95 -2.98
CA PHE A 244 -12.19 6.09 -2.08
C PHE A 244 -10.85 6.81 -1.80
N ILE A 245 -9.79 6.05 -1.55
CA ILE A 245 -8.46 6.62 -1.30
C ILE A 245 -8.01 7.47 -2.51
N ARG A 246 -8.22 6.96 -3.72
CA ARG A 246 -7.87 7.66 -4.96
C ARG A 246 -8.68 8.92 -5.19
N SER A 247 -9.98 8.90 -4.90
CA SER A 247 -10.81 10.11 -5.08
C SER A 247 -10.32 11.24 -4.17
N VAL A 248 -9.93 10.92 -2.94
CA VAL A 248 -9.31 11.88 -2.01
C VAL A 248 -7.94 12.34 -2.49
N GLU A 249 -7.11 11.44 -3.02
CA GLU A 249 -5.78 11.79 -3.54
C GLU A 249 -5.87 12.74 -4.74
N ALA A 250 -6.83 12.54 -5.64
CA ALA A 250 -7.09 13.44 -6.77
C ALA A 250 -7.48 14.84 -6.29
N LEU A 251 -8.43 14.93 -5.34
CA LEU A 251 -8.85 16.21 -4.74
C LEU A 251 -7.70 16.91 -4.00
N SER A 252 -6.80 16.13 -3.40
CA SER A 252 -5.60 16.66 -2.73
C SER A 252 -4.58 17.23 -3.71
N ALA A 253 -4.47 16.65 -4.91
CA ALA A 253 -3.60 17.15 -5.96
C ALA A 253 -4.12 18.46 -6.56
N ASP A 254 -5.44 18.57 -6.78
CA ASP A 254 -6.07 19.77 -7.31
C ASP A 254 -5.91 20.98 -6.38
N LEU A 255 -6.03 20.78 -5.06
CA LEU A 255 -5.79 21.83 -4.06
C LEU A 255 -4.35 22.33 -4.03
N ARG A 256 -3.37 21.50 -4.41
CA ARG A 256 -1.94 21.89 -4.49
C ARG A 256 -1.62 22.66 -5.77
N ASN A 257 -2.39 22.48 -6.83
CA ASN A 257 -2.20 23.16 -8.12
C ASN A 257 -2.98 24.48 -8.22
N GLY A 258 -3.93 24.72 -7.32
CA GLY A 258 -4.75 25.94 -7.27
C GLY A 258 -4.34 26.97 -6.20
N ALA A 259 -3.24 26.74 -5.47
CA ALA A 259 -2.68 27.62 -4.44
C ALA A 259 -1.31 28.17 -4.88
#